data_AF-A0A534EGW3-F1
#
_entry.id   AF-A0A534EGW3-F1
#
_cell.length_a   1.000
_cell.length_b   1.000
_cell.length_c   1.000
_cell.angle_alpha   90.00
_cell.angle_beta   90.00
_cell.angle_gamma   90.00
#
_symmetry.space_group_name_H-M   'P 1'
#
loop_
_entity.id
_entity.type
_entity.pdbx_description
1 polymer ?
#
loop_
_entity_poly.entity_id
_entity_poly.type
_entity_poly.pdbx_seq_one_letter_code
_entity_poly.pdbx_strand_id
1 'polypeptide(L)' 'MHFSFFGSFVFGTPEFPLSDIPFQQIVDRAANGVYQAKPARTFMFDEIRDAHRLMESNGANGKIVVKVPSG' A
#
# COMPACT_ATOMS: atom_id res chain seq x y z
N MET A 1 20.00 0.41 1.92
CA MET A 1 18.57 0.56 2.25
C MET A 1 18.40 1.83 3.04
N HIS A 2 17.67 2.80 2.49
CA HIS A 2 17.28 4.03 3.20
C HIS A 2 15.81 3.92 3.57
N PHE A 3 15.51 3.87 4.86
CA PHE A 3 14.13 3.78 5.35
C PHE A 3 13.60 5.18 5.64
N SER A 4 12.77 5.72 4.74
CA SER A 4 12.02 6.95 5.00
C SER A 4 10.66 6.60 5.59
N PHE A 5 10.29 7.25 6.69
CA PHE A 5 8.94 7.18 7.25
C PHE A 5 8.12 8.38 6.77
N PHE A 6 7.00 8.12 6.11
CA PHE A 6 6.02 9.14 5.73
C PHE A 6 4.83 9.08 6.71
N GLY A 7 4.90 9.91 7.74
CA GLY A 7 3.83 10.04 8.74
C GLY A 7 2.80 11.09 8.33
N SER A 8 1.51 10.79 8.53
CA SER A 8 0.40 11.73 8.34
C SER A 8 -0.24 12.06 9.70
N PHE A 9 0.47 12.84 10.52
CA PHE A 9 0.13 13.02 11.95
C PHE A 9 -1.17 13.78 12.22
N VAL A 10 -1.66 14.57 11.26
CA VAL A 10 -2.93 15.33 11.39
C VAL A 10 -4.14 14.55 10.89
N PHE A 11 -3.94 13.34 10.37
CA PHE A 11 -5.00 12.52 9.80
C PHE A 11 -5.99 12.05 10.88
N GLY A 12 -7.27 12.41 10.73
CA GLY A 12 -8.32 12.10 11.70
C GLY A 12 -8.46 13.12 12.84
N THR A 13 -7.73 14.23 12.80
CA THR A 13 -7.98 15.39 13.68
C THR A 13 -9.24 16.14 13.25
N PRO A 14 -9.83 17.02 14.09
CA PRO A 14 -10.97 17.85 13.69
C PRO A 14 -10.71 18.71 12.44
N GLU A 15 -9.46 19.13 12.22
CA GLU A 15 -9.02 19.89 11.05
C GLU A 15 -8.85 19.01 9.80
N PHE A 16 -8.75 17.69 9.97
CA PHE A 16 -8.61 16.69 8.90
C PHE A 16 -9.45 15.44 9.19
N PRO A 17 -10.80 15.56 9.21
CA PRO A 17 -11.67 14.50 9.65
C PRO A 17 -11.72 13.34 8.64
N LEU A 18 -11.86 12.11 9.14
CA LEU A 18 -11.95 10.92 8.28
C LEU A 18 -13.28 10.83 7.52
N SER A 19 -14.33 11.51 8.01
CA SER A 19 -15.67 11.49 7.40
C SER A 19 -15.68 12.01 5.97
N ASP A 20 -14.76 12.90 5.64
CA ASP A 20 -14.73 13.59 4.35
C ASP A 20 -14.01 12.76 3.28
N ILE A 21 -13.38 11.65 3.70
CA ILE A 21 -12.66 10.75 2.81
C ILE A 21 -13.65 9.70 2.28
N PRO A 22 -13.83 9.60 0.95
CA PRO A 22 -14.80 8.67 0.37
C PRO A 22 -14.24 7.24 0.31
N PHE A 23 -13.90 6.65 1.46
CA PHE A 23 -13.27 5.34 1.56
C PHE A 23 -14.08 4.25 0.86
N GLN A 24 -15.38 4.19 1.11
CA GLN A 24 -16.23 3.18 0.49
C GLN A 24 -16.25 3.31 -1.04
N GLN A 25 -16.35 4.54 -1.55
CA GLN A 25 -16.31 4.77 -2.99
C GLN A 25 -14.97 4.33 -3.62
N ILE A 26 -13.85 4.52 -2.91
CA ILE A 26 -12.54 4.06 -3.36
C ILE A 26 -12.51 2.53 -3.45
N VAL A 27 -13.03 1.85 -2.43
CA VAL A 27 -13.16 0.39 -2.40
C VAL A 27 -14.06 -0.10 -3.53
N ASP A 28 -15.23 0.52 -3.72
CA ASP A 28 -16.19 0.13 -4.76
C ASP A 28 -15.58 0.30 -6.16
N ARG A 29 -14.86 1.39 -6.41
CA ARG A 29 -14.16 1.62 -7.69
C ARG A 29 -13.04 0.61 -7.91
N ALA A 30 -12.31 0.20 -6.86
CA ALA A 30 -11.33 -0.88 -6.96
C ALA A 30 -11.99 -2.23 -7.26
N ALA A 31 -13.08 -2.56 -6.55
CA ALA A 31 -13.84 -3.80 -6.75
C ALA A 31 -14.46 -3.90 -8.16
N ASN A 32 -14.99 -2.78 -8.68
CA ASN A 32 -15.55 -2.68 -10.02
C ASN A 32 -14.48 -2.58 -11.13
N GLY A 33 -13.19 -2.67 -10.79
CA GLY A 33 -12.10 -2.62 -11.76
C GLY A 33 -11.84 -1.25 -12.39
N VAL A 34 -12.45 -0.18 -11.87
CA VAL A 34 -12.19 1.21 -12.31
C VAL A 34 -10.75 1.60 -11.96
N TYR A 35 -10.23 1.11 -10.84
CA TYR A 35 -8.84 1.30 -10.45
C TYR A 35 -8.00 0.05 -10.72
N GLN A 36 -6.78 0.25 -11.23
CA GLN A 36 -5.76 -0.79 -11.31
C GLN A 36 -5.18 -1.06 -9.90
N ALA A 37 -5.97 -1.72 -9.05
CA ALA A 37 -5.64 -1.93 -7.64
C ALA A 37 -4.87 -3.23 -7.37
N LYS A 38 -4.68 -4.09 -8.39
CA LYS A 38 -3.96 -5.36 -8.24
C LYS A 38 -2.48 -5.12 -7.87
N PRO A 39 -1.89 -5.94 -7.00
CA PRO A 39 -0.46 -5.88 -6.74
C PRO A 39 0.35 -6.10 -8.03
N ALA A 40 1.42 -5.33 -8.21
CA ALA A 40 2.37 -5.56 -9.29
C ALA A 40 3.27 -6.77 -8.99
N ARG A 41 3.60 -6.99 -7.71
CA ARG A 41 4.36 -8.16 -7.24
C ARG A 41 3.95 -8.54 -5.84
N THR A 42 3.86 -9.84 -5.57
CA THR A 42 3.65 -10.41 -4.23
C THR A 42 4.86 -11.23 -3.80
N PHE A 43 5.22 -11.15 -2.53
CA PHE A 43 6.29 -11.92 -1.89
C PHE A 43 5.76 -12.60 -0.62
N MET A 44 6.43 -13.67 -0.19
CA MET A 44 6.26 -14.25 1.14
C MET A 44 7.12 -13.49 2.17
N PHE A 45 6.81 -13.67 3.46
CA PHE A 45 7.48 -12.93 4.52
C PHE A 45 9.00 -13.21 4.61
N ASP A 46 9.42 -14.44 4.31
CA ASP A 46 10.82 -14.84 4.22
C ASP A 46 11.57 -14.18 3.04
N GLU A 47 10.85 -13.75 2.01
CA GLU A 47 11.38 -13.03 0.84
C GLU A 47 11.44 -11.49 1.03
N ILE A 48 11.23 -10.97 2.24
CA ILE A 48 11.15 -9.52 2.50
C ILE A 48 12.38 -8.73 2.00
N ARG A 49 13.56 -9.35 2.04
CA ARG A 49 14.79 -8.75 1.49
C ARG A 49 14.72 -8.54 -0.02
N ASP A 50 14.11 -9.48 -0.74
CA ASP A 50 13.96 -9.40 -2.19
C ASP A 50 12.87 -8.39 -2.59
N ALA A 51 11.81 -8.27 -1.78
CA ALA A 51 10.82 -7.21 -1.91
C ALA A 51 11.45 -5.81 -1.82
N HIS A 52 12.33 -5.60 -0.84
CA HIS A 52 13.07 -4.34 -0.71
C HIS A 52 14.07 -4.12 -1.84
N ARG A 53 14.78 -5.16 -2.29
CA ARG A 53 15.69 -5.04 -3.45
C ARG A 53 14.94 -4.58 -4.70
N LEU A 54 13.76 -5.14 -4.95
CA LEU A 54 12.91 -4.74 -6.08
C LEU A 54 12.45 -3.28 -5.95
N MET A 55 12.04 -2.87 -4.75
CA MET A 55 11.62 -1.49 -4.46
C MET A 55 12.76 -0.49 -4.74
N GLU A 56 13.97 -0.76 -4.25
CA GLU A 56 15.15 0.11 -4.42
C GLU A 56 15.63 0.17 -5.88
N SER A 57 15.43 -0.90 -6.65
CA SER A 57 15.76 -0.91 -8.08
C SER A 57 14.79 -0.11 -8.97
N ASN A 58 13.73 0.46 -8.40
CA ASN A 58 12.61 1.08 -9.12
C ASN A 58 11.94 0.15 -10.17
N GLY A 59 12.07 -1.18 -10.01
CA GLY A 59 11.61 -2.16 -10.99
C GLY A 59 10.17 -2.66 -10.80
N ALA A 60 9.51 -2.35 -9.67
CA ALA A 60 8.18 -2.89 -9.36
C ALA A 60 7.04 -2.24 -10.17
N ASN A 61 7.18 -0.98 -10.59
CA ASN A 61 6.16 -0.21 -11.34
C ASN A 61 4.73 -0.32 -10.77
N GLY A 62 4.58 -0.45 -9.46
CA GLY A 62 3.29 -0.59 -8.80
C GLY A 62 3.40 -1.10 -7.36
N LYS A 63 2.26 -1.53 -6.80
CA LYS A 63 2.18 -1.96 -5.40
C LYS A 63 2.87 -3.30 -5.19
N ILE A 64 3.90 -3.33 -4.34
CA ILE A 64 4.51 -4.54 -3.80
C ILE A 64 3.75 -4.96 -2.55
N VAL A 65 3.42 -6.25 -2.43
CA VAL A 65 2.71 -6.80 -1.26
C VAL A 65 3.50 -7.96 -0.67
N VAL A 66 3.72 -7.95 0.64
CA VAL A 66 4.30 -9.09 1.37
C VAL A 66 3.20 -9.78 2.15
N LYS A 67 3.03 -11.09 1.97
CA LYS A 67 2.06 -11.90 2.70
C LYS A 67 2.67 -12.33 4.02
N VAL A 68 1.93 -12.12 5.11
CA VAL A 68 2.26 -12.67 6.43
C VAL A 68 1.39 -13.92 6.63
N PRO A 69 1.94 -15.03 7.16
CA PRO A 69 1.13 -16.19 7.50
C PRO A 69 -0.01 -15.79 8.43
N SER A 70 -1.21 -16.25 8.15
CA SER A 70 -2.31 -16.21 9.11
C SER A 70 -1.97 -17.23 10.20
N GLY A 71 -1.82 -16.77 11.45
CA GLY A 71 -1.74 -17.65 12.61
C GLY A 71 -3.03 -18.41 12.85
#